data_AF-A0A350I3H7-F1
#
_entry.id   AF-A0A350I3H7-F1
#
_cell.length_a   1.000
_cell.length_b   1.000
_cell.length_c   1.000
_cell.angle_alpha   90.00
_cell.angle_beta   90.00
_cell.angle_gamma   90.00
#
_symmetry.space_group_name_H-M   'P 1'
#
loop_
_entity.id
_entity.type
_entity.pdbx_description
1 polymer ?
#
loop_
_entity_poly.entity_id
_entity_poly.type
_entity_poly.pdbx_seq_one_letter_code
_entity_poly.pdbx_strand_id
1 'polypeptide(L)'
;MMTYASLFFLRALCLVFAVTLQLACIEAEVNPLPNAHAHNDYHHPRPLLDALDAGFCSVEADVFVVGTQLLVAHDRVDVKPRNTLKDLYLEPLLKRHKINSGSIYPKGPAFYL
;
A
#
# COMPACT_ATOMS: atom_id res chain seq x y z
N MET A 1 48.14 23.92 11.40
CA MET A 1 47.11 24.54 10.52
C MET A 1 46.41 23.54 9.58
N MET A 2 46.54 22.21 9.75
CA MET A 2 45.98 21.19 8.82
C MET A 2 44.74 20.43 9.32
N THR A 3 44.21 20.74 10.51
CA THR A 3 43.13 19.97 11.14
C THR A 3 41.72 20.46 10.78
N TYR A 4 41.55 21.76 10.49
CA TYR A 4 40.23 22.32 10.18
C TYR A 4 39.73 21.93 8.79
N ALA A 5 40.59 21.91 7.77
CA ALA A 5 40.21 21.58 6.39
C ALA A 5 39.67 20.14 6.24
N SER A 6 40.24 19.17 6.96
CA SER A 6 39.78 17.78 6.91
C SER A 6 38.42 17.57 7.60
N LEU A 7 38.13 18.30 8.69
CA LEU A 7 36.81 18.25 9.34
C LEU A 7 35.73 18.93 8.47
N PHE A 8 36.07 20.01 7.76
CA PHE A 8 35.16 20.65 6.81
C PHE A 8 34.81 19.71 5.65
N PHE A 9 35.80 19.00 5.10
CA PHE A 9 35.59 18.08 3.99
C PHE A 9 34.72 16.88 4.39
N LEU A 10 34.96 16.29 5.57
CA LEU A 10 34.17 15.17 6.08
C LEU A 10 32.72 15.58 6.41
N ARG A 11 32.52 16.79 6.97
CA ARG A 11 31.17 17.34 7.20
C ARG A 11 30.43 17.60 5.89
N ALA A 12 31.11 18.18 4.89
CA ALA A 12 30.52 18.37 3.57
C ALA A 12 30.14 17.05 2.91
N LEU A 13 30.98 16.01 3.04
CA LEU A 13 30.71 14.68 2.52
C LEU A 13 29.49 14.02 3.21
N CYS A 14 29.39 14.10 4.54
CA CYS A 14 28.22 13.60 5.26
C CYS A 14 26.93 14.35 4.89
N LEU A 15 27.02 15.66 4.63
CA LEU A 15 25.87 16.48 4.25
C LEU A 15 25.40 16.16 2.82
N VAL A 16 26.33 15.95 1.90
CA VAL A 16 26.03 15.46 0.53
C VAL A 16 25.43 14.06 0.56
N PHE A 17 25.96 13.16 1.41
CA PHE A 17 25.41 11.81 1.58
C PHE A 17 23.98 11.83 2.17
N ALA A 18 23.73 12.68 3.18
CA ALA A 18 22.39 12.85 3.74
C ALA A 18 21.39 13.43 2.73
N VAL A 19 21.80 14.43 1.94
CA VAL A 19 20.95 15.03 0.89
C VAL A 19 20.65 14.03 -0.24
N THR A 20 21.63 13.21 -0.64
CA THR A 20 21.42 12.17 -1.67
C THR A 20 20.51 11.04 -1.20
N LEU A 21 20.54 10.67 0.10
CA LEU A 21 19.57 9.75 0.70
C LEU A 21 18.14 10.31 0.70
N GLN A 22 17.98 11.62 0.90
CA GLN A 22 16.66 12.25 0.92
C GLN A 22 15.97 12.25 -0.47
N LEU A 23 16.74 12.35 -1.55
CA LEU A 23 16.21 12.32 -2.92
C LEU A 23 15.80 10.91 -3.40
N ALA A 24 16.27 9.85 -2.74
CA ALA A 24 15.93 8.47 -3.12
C ALA A 24 14.48 8.08 -2.78
N CYS A 25 13.78 8.90 -1.98
CA CYS A 25 12.40 8.68 -1.55
C CYS A 25 11.42 9.56 -2.33
N ILE A 26 11.44 9.51 -3.66
CA ILE A 26 10.31 9.97 -4.47
C ILE A 26 9.52 8.72 -4.81
N GLU A 27 8.57 8.34 -3.95
CA GLU A 27 7.53 7.39 -4.38
C GLU A 27 6.75 8.05 -5.52
N ALA A 28 6.71 7.39 -6.67
CA ALA A 28 5.93 7.88 -7.81
C ALA A 28 4.46 8.01 -7.39
N GLU A 29 3.85 9.15 -7.71
CA GLU A 29 2.44 9.35 -7.43
C GLU A 29 1.61 8.35 -8.24
N VAL A 30 0.86 7.49 -7.54
CA VAL A 30 -0.02 6.51 -8.19
C VAL A 30 -1.22 7.23 -8.79
N ASN A 31 -1.39 7.12 -10.12
CA ASN A 31 -2.54 7.68 -10.82
C ASN A 31 -3.78 6.77 -10.68
N PRO A 32 -4.87 7.22 -10.04
CA PRO A 32 -6.08 6.42 -9.91
C PRO A 32 -6.73 6.14 -11.28
N LEU A 33 -7.26 4.94 -11.45
CA LEU A 33 -7.94 4.43 -12.64
C LEU A 33 -9.40 4.10 -12.27
N PRO A 34 -10.34 5.07 -12.38
CA PRO A 34 -11.72 4.91 -11.92
C PRO A 34 -12.46 3.72 -12.55
N ASN A 35 -12.07 3.31 -13.76
CA ASN A 35 -12.70 2.24 -14.52
C ASN A 35 -11.92 0.91 -14.48
N ALA A 36 -10.85 0.83 -13.67
CA ALA A 36 -10.09 -0.41 -13.49
C ALA A 36 -10.60 -1.18 -12.27
N HIS A 37 -10.78 -2.49 -12.46
CA HIS A 37 -11.31 -3.40 -11.45
C HIS A 37 -10.41 -4.63 -11.32
N ALA A 38 -10.03 -5.00 -10.08
CA ALA A 38 -9.22 -6.18 -9.81
C ALA A 38 -10.13 -7.33 -9.36
N HIS A 39 -10.36 -8.26 -10.28
CA HIS A 39 -11.14 -9.46 -10.02
C HIS A 39 -10.28 -10.45 -9.20
N ASN A 40 -10.77 -10.86 -8.03
CA ASN A 40 -10.13 -11.86 -7.16
C ASN A 40 -8.64 -11.63 -6.86
N ASP A 41 -8.29 -10.39 -6.53
CA ASP A 41 -6.90 -9.98 -6.26
C ASP A 41 -6.29 -10.66 -5.02
N TYR A 42 -7.09 -11.35 -4.20
CA TYR A 42 -6.62 -12.24 -3.13
C TYR A 42 -5.80 -13.46 -3.63
N HIS A 43 -5.77 -13.72 -4.95
CA HIS A 43 -4.82 -14.68 -5.54
C HIS A 43 -3.42 -14.11 -5.75
N HIS A 44 -3.24 -12.79 -5.65
CA HIS A 44 -1.94 -12.15 -5.84
C HIS A 44 -1.03 -12.28 -4.60
N PRO A 45 0.30 -12.14 -4.77
CA PRO A 45 1.24 -12.19 -3.65
C PRO A 45 0.98 -11.13 -2.58
N ARG A 46 0.51 -9.94 -2.97
CA ARG A 46 0.11 -8.87 -2.04
C ARG A 46 -1.34 -8.44 -2.33
N PRO A 47 -2.34 -9.17 -1.79
CA PRO A 47 -3.75 -8.81 -1.92
C PRO A 47 -3.98 -7.35 -1.53
N LEU A 48 -4.88 -6.68 -2.24
CA LEU A 48 -5.17 -5.25 -2.21
C LEU A 48 -4.00 -4.34 -2.61
N LEU A 49 -2.81 -4.55 -2.07
CA LEU A 49 -1.66 -3.67 -2.29
C LEU A 49 -1.22 -3.65 -3.75
N ASP A 50 -1.18 -4.80 -4.42
CA ASP A 50 -0.85 -4.85 -5.85
C ASP A 50 -1.87 -4.07 -6.70
N ALA A 51 -3.17 -4.15 -6.37
CA ALA A 51 -4.22 -3.40 -7.04
C ALA A 51 -4.11 -1.88 -6.77
N LEU A 52 -3.81 -1.51 -5.52
CA LEU A 52 -3.61 -0.11 -5.13
C LEU A 52 -2.37 0.50 -5.77
N ASP A 53 -1.27 -0.23 -5.87
CA ASP A 53 -0.03 0.22 -6.52
C ASP A 53 -0.24 0.39 -8.04
N ALA A 54 -1.13 -0.40 -8.63
CA ALA A 54 -1.55 -0.27 -10.03
C ALA A 54 -2.60 0.84 -10.26
N GLY A 55 -3.05 1.53 -9.20
CA GLY A 55 -4.02 2.62 -9.29
C GLY A 55 -5.48 2.19 -9.41
N PHE A 56 -5.81 0.92 -9.17
CA PHE A 56 -7.18 0.44 -9.35
C PHE A 56 -8.12 1.08 -8.32
N CYS A 57 -9.34 1.41 -8.76
CA CYS A 57 -10.36 2.01 -7.88
C CYS A 57 -11.46 1.03 -7.50
N SER A 58 -11.36 -0.23 -7.92
CA SER A 58 -12.28 -1.28 -7.51
C SER A 58 -11.57 -2.62 -7.40
N VAL A 59 -11.95 -3.41 -6.41
CA VAL A 59 -11.48 -4.79 -6.19
C VAL A 59 -12.67 -5.67 -5.82
N GLU A 60 -12.51 -6.98 -5.92
CA GLU A 60 -13.53 -7.99 -5.57
C GLU A 60 -12.99 -8.94 -4.50
N ALA A 61 -13.84 -9.32 -3.55
CA ALA A 61 -13.56 -10.37 -2.59
C ALA A 61 -14.73 -11.36 -2.49
N ASP A 62 -14.46 -12.63 -2.76
CA ASP A 62 -15.39 -13.73 -2.51
C ASP A 62 -15.37 -14.09 -1.01
N VAL A 63 -16.51 -13.95 -0.31
CA VAL A 63 -16.56 -14.03 1.16
C VAL A 63 -17.40 -15.23 1.63
N PHE A 64 -16.81 -16.03 2.52
CA PHE A 64 -17.46 -17.13 3.23
C PHE A 64 -17.58 -16.85 4.73
N VAL A 65 -18.76 -17.16 5.28
CA VAL A 65 -18.95 -17.21 6.74
C VAL A 65 -18.50 -18.58 7.27
N VAL A 66 -17.52 -18.56 8.19
CA VAL A 66 -17.03 -19.76 8.88
C VAL A 66 -16.95 -19.47 10.38
N GLY A 67 -17.86 -20.10 11.15
CA GLY A 67 -18.03 -19.78 12.57
C GLY A 67 -18.45 -18.32 12.74
N THR A 68 -17.60 -17.52 13.38
CA THR A 68 -17.82 -16.07 13.61
C THR A 68 -16.97 -15.18 12.70
N GLN A 69 -16.22 -15.75 11.76
CA GLN A 69 -15.30 -15.02 10.89
C GLN A 69 -15.83 -14.93 9.45
N LEU A 70 -15.47 -13.82 8.79
CA LEU A 70 -15.61 -13.63 7.34
C LEU A 70 -14.26 -13.92 6.69
N LEU A 71 -14.19 -15.00 5.92
CA LEU A 71 -12.97 -15.48 5.27
C LEU A 71 -13.08 -15.30 3.76
N VAL A 72 -11.96 -14.97 3.12
CA VAL A 72 -11.86 -14.72 1.68
C VAL A 72 -11.22 -15.91 0.98
N ALA A 73 -11.89 -16.43 -0.03
CA ALA A 73 -11.41 -17.48 -0.93
C ALA A 73 -12.34 -17.56 -2.15
N HIS A 74 -11.86 -18.09 -3.27
CA HIS A 74 -12.69 -18.32 -4.45
C HIS A 74 -13.72 -19.44 -4.20
N ASP A 75 -13.23 -20.61 -3.77
CA ASP A 75 -14.07 -21.74 -3.40
C ASP A 75 -14.04 -21.99 -1.90
N ARG A 76 -15.15 -22.54 -1.38
CA ARG A 76 -15.28 -22.84 0.07
C ARG A 76 -14.20 -23.81 0.58
N VAL A 77 -13.70 -24.69 -0.29
CA VAL A 77 -12.64 -25.66 0.04
C VAL A 77 -11.26 -25.01 0.21
N ASP A 78 -11.06 -23.82 -0.35
CA ASP A 78 -9.79 -23.10 -0.32
C ASP A 78 -9.68 -22.11 0.85
N VAL A 79 -10.72 -22.04 1.68
CA VAL A 79 -10.78 -21.14 2.83
C VAL A 79 -9.63 -21.41 3.79
N LYS A 80 -8.82 -20.36 4.01
CA LYS A 80 -7.72 -20.36 4.98
C LYS A 80 -8.11 -19.52 6.19
N PRO A 81 -7.97 -20.03 7.43
CA PRO A 81 -8.35 -19.29 8.64
C PRO A 81 -7.66 -17.92 8.80
N ARG A 82 -6.51 -17.72 8.15
CA ARG A 82 -5.76 -16.46 8.20
C ARG A 82 -6.20 -15.42 7.15
N ASN A 83 -6.97 -15.81 6.15
CA ASN A 83 -7.39 -14.94 5.06
C ASN A 83 -8.73 -14.30 5.42
N THR A 84 -8.74 -13.45 6.45
CA THR A 84 -9.97 -12.76 6.85
C THR A 84 -10.21 -11.55 5.96
N LEU A 85 -11.49 -11.22 5.68
CA LEU A 85 -11.86 -10.00 4.96
C LEU A 85 -11.32 -8.75 5.67
N LYS A 86 -11.31 -8.78 7.01
CA LYS A 86 -10.80 -7.72 7.87
C LYS A 86 -9.33 -7.44 7.61
N ASP A 87 -8.50 -8.48 7.66
CA ASP A 87 -7.04 -8.34 7.60
C ASP A 87 -6.56 -8.07 6.18
N LEU A 88 -7.18 -8.70 5.17
CA LEU A 88 -6.79 -8.53 3.76
C LEU A 88 -7.25 -7.19 3.18
N TYR A 89 -8.44 -6.70 3.56
CA TYR A 89 -9.04 -5.53 2.90
C TYR A 89 -9.41 -4.40 3.86
N LEU A 90 -10.24 -4.66 4.87
CA LEU A 90 -10.87 -3.58 5.64
C LEU A 90 -9.88 -2.78 6.49
N GLU A 91 -8.97 -3.44 7.21
CA GLU A 91 -7.97 -2.75 8.02
C GLU A 91 -6.96 -1.94 7.18
N PRO A 92 -6.36 -2.51 6.11
CA PRO A 92 -5.50 -1.74 5.21
C PRO A 92 -6.22 -0.55 4.57
N LEU A 93 -7.46 -0.73 4.08
CA LEU A 93 -8.24 0.35 3.48
C LEU A 93 -8.57 1.43 4.52
N LEU A 94 -8.99 1.05 5.73
CA LEU A 94 -9.28 1.99 6.81
C LEU A 94 -8.03 2.79 7.22
N LYS A 95 -6.87 2.14 7.29
CA LYS A 95 -5.60 2.81 7.57
C LYS A 95 -5.29 3.85 6.50
N ARG A 96 -5.40 3.47 5.21
CA ARG A 96 -5.16 4.38 4.08
C ARG A 96 -6.16 5.54 4.04
N HIS A 97 -7.45 5.25 4.28
CA HIS A 97 -8.51 6.25 4.41
C HIS A 97 -8.21 7.32 5.45
N LYS A 98 -7.71 6.92 6.63
CA LYS A 98 -7.32 7.86 7.70
C LYS A 98 -6.13 8.74 7.30
N ILE A 99 -5.12 8.16 6.66
CA ILE A 99 -3.93 8.88 6.19
C ILE A 99 -4.31 9.92 5.12
N ASN A 100 -5.23 9.57 4.23
CA ASN A 100 -5.63 10.38 3.07
C ASN A 100 -6.90 11.21 3.33
N SER A 101 -7.14 11.57 4.60
CA SER A 101 -8.23 12.47 5.01
C SER A 101 -9.62 12.09 4.48
N GLY A 102 -9.94 10.79 4.45
CA GLY A 102 -11.26 10.31 4.06
C GLY A 102 -11.34 9.66 2.68
N SER A 103 -10.23 9.53 1.96
CA SER A 103 -10.16 8.96 0.61
C SER A 103 -9.16 7.81 0.52
N ILE A 104 -9.28 6.88 -0.42
CA ILE A 104 -8.25 5.82 -0.59
C ILE A 104 -7.05 6.36 -1.38
N TYR A 105 -7.31 7.16 -2.41
CA TYR A 105 -6.31 7.97 -3.09
C TYR A 105 -6.48 9.43 -2.69
N PRO A 106 -5.41 10.18 -2.38
CA PRO A 106 -5.53 11.58 -1.95
C PRO A 106 -6.29 12.42 -2.97
N LYS A 107 -7.45 12.98 -2.57
CA LYS A 107 -8.36 13.76 -3.46
C LYS A 107 -8.77 12.97 -4.74
N GLY A 108 -8.69 11.65 -4.70
CA GLY A 108 -9.00 10.77 -5.81
C GLY A 108 -10.47 10.36 -5.88
N PRO A 109 -10.82 9.50 -6.84
CA PRO A 109 -12.18 8.98 -6.99
C PRO A 109 -12.58 8.07 -5.81
N ALA A 110 -13.86 7.70 -5.78
CA ALA A 110 -14.34 6.66 -4.87
C ALA A 110 -13.62 5.33 -5.14
N PHE A 111 -13.46 4.54 -4.08
CA PHE A 111 -12.92 3.19 -4.14
C PHE A 111 -14.01 2.19 -3.74
N TYR A 112 -14.11 1.09 -4.47
CA TYR A 112 -15.12 0.05 -4.27
C TYR A 112 -14.47 -1.29 -3.91
N LEU A 113 -14.98 -1.91 -2.85
CA LEU A 113 -14.70 -3.29 -2.44
C LEU A 113 -16.04 -4.05 -2.40
#